data_AF-A0A9D6CRI6-F1
#
_entry.id   AF-A0A9D6CRI6-F1
#
_cell.length_a   1.000
_cell.length_b   1.000
_cell.length_c   1.000
_cell.angle_alpha   90.00
_cell.angle_beta   90.00
_cell.angle_gamma   90.00
#
_symmetry.space_group_name_H-M   'P 1'
#
loop_
_entity.id
_entity.type
_entity.pdbx_description
1 polymer ?
#
loop_
_entity_poly.entity_id
_entity_poly.type
_entity_poly.pdbx_seq_one_letter_code
_entity_poly.pdbx_strand_id
1 'polypeptide(L)'
;MRELELRLVRRFLRDHPADAARALEGVSAEERADLLGDEPPESAAEILRLLLPAAAAEALQAMEIRSAVALLARMPPGQAAQKVRRLSWATQDALLRAVPAPWHKPLERALATPAFTAGALMQRHPPALAEDLTAPEALAEVERRPGQLAFDVFVIERHSGRLTGRTDLAELHKASPARTLSGLMHPRPASISADALAVGLPRDPLWLRHETLPVTDALGLLVGSLSHRALRALLGEGDRPSGLASPVVEATELVWSGYMAALDVATTLLRRPQPAPEKSLEAEEALDGA
;
A
#
# COMPACT_ATOMS: atom_id res chain seq x y z
N MET A 1 16.34 -33.17 22.43
CA MET A 1 15.91 -33.16 21.01
C MET A 1 15.06 -31.93 20.71
N ARG A 2 13.89 -31.76 21.35
CA ARG A 2 13.02 -30.57 21.22
C ARG A 2 13.70 -29.21 21.36
N GLU A 3 14.62 -29.06 22.30
CA GLU A 3 15.31 -27.79 22.52
C GLU A 3 16.28 -27.42 21.38
N LEU A 4 16.86 -28.43 20.73
CA LEU A 4 17.75 -28.22 19.57
C LEU A 4 16.93 -27.83 18.33
N GLU A 5 15.79 -28.50 18.13
CA GLU A 5 14.83 -28.18 17.07
C GLU A 5 14.29 -26.76 17.21
N LEU A 6 13.91 -26.35 18.42
CA LEU A 6 13.45 -24.98 18.69
C LEU A 6 14.56 -23.95 18.40
N ARG A 7 15.81 -24.22 18.80
CA ARG A 7 16.94 -23.32 18.46
C ARG A 7 17.15 -23.19 16.95
N LEU A 8 17.01 -24.31 16.22
CA LEU A 8 17.12 -24.29 14.75
C LEU A 8 16.00 -23.50 14.11
N VAL A 9 14.75 -23.69 14.56
CA VAL A 9 13.59 -22.91 14.08
C VAL A 9 13.82 -21.43 14.33
N ARG A 10 14.15 -21.03 15.56
CA ARG A 10 14.40 -19.61 15.90
C ARG A 10 15.50 -18.98 15.06
N ARG A 11 16.58 -19.74 14.83
CA ARG A 11 17.66 -19.28 13.95
C ARG A 11 17.18 -19.13 12.51
N PHE A 12 16.41 -20.08 12.01
CA PHE A 12 15.81 -20.00 10.67
C PHE A 12 14.88 -18.78 10.53
N LEU A 13 14.03 -18.51 11.53
CA LEU A 13 13.15 -17.33 11.55
C LEU A 13 13.93 -16.02 11.40
N ARG A 14 15.10 -15.90 12.05
CA ARG A 14 15.95 -14.70 12.03
C ARG A 14 16.82 -14.59 10.78
N ASP A 15 17.45 -15.68 10.39
CA ASP A 15 18.44 -15.69 9.30
C ASP A 15 17.74 -15.70 7.92
N HIS A 16 16.50 -16.22 7.83
CA HIS A 16 15.76 -16.42 6.58
C HIS A 16 14.28 -15.96 6.68
N PRO A 17 13.99 -14.68 6.97
CA PRO A 17 12.62 -14.22 7.28
C PRO A 17 11.62 -14.44 6.14
N ALA A 18 12.06 -14.41 4.88
CA ALA A 18 11.20 -14.67 3.72
C ALA A 18 10.83 -16.15 3.57
N ASP A 19 11.77 -17.06 3.83
CA ASP A 19 11.51 -18.49 3.78
C ASP A 19 10.70 -18.93 5.01
N ALA A 20 10.98 -18.33 6.16
CA ALA A 20 10.22 -18.46 7.38
C ALA A 20 8.75 -18.06 7.21
N ALA A 21 8.47 -16.89 6.62
CA ALA A 21 7.11 -16.47 6.33
C ALA A 21 6.37 -17.51 5.48
N ARG A 22 6.99 -17.99 4.40
CA ARG A 22 6.39 -19.03 3.53
C ARG A 22 6.14 -20.34 4.28
N ALA A 23 7.05 -20.77 5.14
CA ALA A 23 6.86 -21.98 5.95
C ALA A 23 5.70 -21.81 6.95
N LEU A 24 5.60 -20.64 7.58
CA LEU A 24 4.56 -20.32 8.56
C LEU A 24 3.15 -20.24 7.96
N GLU A 25 2.99 -20.02 6.65
CA GLU A 25 1.68 -19.99 5.99
C GLU A 25 0.94 -21.34 6.08
N GLY A 26 1.66 -22.46 6.17
CA GLY A 26 1.08 -23.79 6.37
C GLY A 26 0.90 -24.20 7.84
N VAL A 27 1.36 -23.39 8.78
CA VAL A 27 1.25 -23.63 10.23
C VAL A 27 -0.11 -23.14 10.73
N SER A 28 -0.66 -23.74 11.80
CA SER A 28 -1.91 -23.28 12.40
C SER A 28 -1.81 -21.83 12.92
N ALA A 29 -2.95 -21.15 13.06
CA ALA A 29 -2.97 -19.75 13.48
C ALA A 29 -2.37 -19.56 14.88
N GLU A 30 -2.67 -20.48 15.80
CA GLU A 30 -2.22 -20.50 17.18
C GLU A 30 -0.71 -20.76 17.26
N GLU A 31 -0.20 -21.80 16.60
CA GLU A 31 1.23 -22.10 16.59
C GLU A 31 2.04 -20.99 15.90
N ARG A 32 1.48 -20.38 14.85
CA ARG A 32 2.09 -19.23 14.17
C ARG A 32 2.16 -18.02 15.11
N ALA A 33 1.10 -17.76 15.87
CA ALA A 33 1.07 -16.70 16.87
C ALA A 33 2.09 -16.93 17.99
N ASP A 34 2.20 -18.16 18.50
CA ASP A 34 3.18 -18.53 19.51
C ASP A 34 4.62 -18.36 19.00
N LEU A 35 4.91 -18.86 17.79
CA LEU A 35 6.24 -18.73 17.18
C LEU A 35 6.63 -17.26 16.95
N LEU A 36 5.68 -16.41 16.53
CA LEU A 36 5.93 -14.98 16.38
C LEU A 36 6.05 -14.27 17.73
N GLY A 37 5.30 -14.69 18.75
CA GLY A 37 5.34 -14.12 20.10
C GLY A 37 6.64 -14.43 20.85
N ASP A 38 7.27 -15.57 20.52
CA ASP A 38 8.54 -16.02 21.08
C ASP A 38 9.78 -15.33 20.47
N GLU A 39 9.63 -14.69 19.31
CA GLU A 39 10.71 -13.98 18.64
C GLU A 39 10.83 -12.53 19.11
N PRO A 40 12.04 -11.93 19.04
CA PRO A 40 12.22 -10.50 19.24
C PRO A 40 11.26 -9.71 18.34
N PRO A 41 10.60 -8.66 18.87
CA PRO A 41 9.55 -7.93 18.13
C PRO A 41 9.99 -7.44 16.76
N GLU A 42 11.26 -7.08 16.58
CA GLU A 42 11.84 -6.64 15.32
C GLU A 42 11.86 -7.78 14.28
N SER A 43 12.28 -8.98 14.68
CA SER A 43 12.30 -10.16 13.80
C SER A 43 10.88 -10.63 13.49
N ALA A 44 10.03 -10.71 14.51
CA ALA A 44 8.63 -11.12 14.35
C ALA A 44 7.86 -10.16 13.44
N ALA A 45 8.08 -8.86 13.56
CA ALA A 45 7.46 -7.87 12.68
C ALA A 45 7.92 -8.02 11.22
N GLU A 46 9.18 -8.34 10.97
CA GLU A 46 9.70 -8.57 9.63
C GLU A 46 9.10 -9.82 8.98
N ILE A 47 8.96 -10.91 9.74
CA ILE A 47 8.29 -12.13 9.26
C ILE A 47 6.81 -11.86 9.02
N LEU A 48 6.14 -11.20 9.96
CA LEU A 48 4.73 -10.83 9.84
C LEU A 48 4.50 -9.92 8.62
N ARG A 49 5.44 -9.04 8.29
CA ARG A 49 5.40 -8.19 7.09
C ARG A 49 5.36 -9.02 5.80
N LEU A 50 6.12 -10.11 5.77
CA LEU A 50 6.31 -10.98 4.61
C LEU A 50 5.23 -12.05 4.45
N LEU A 51 4.51 -12.37 5.53
CA LEU A 51 3.36 -13.28 5.49
C LEU A 51 2.26 -12.77 4.56
N LEU A 52 1.58 -13.72 3.88
CA LEU A 52 0.33 -13.43 3.20
C LEU A 52 -0.67 -12.72 4.14
N PRO A 53 -1.40 -11.68 3.67
CA PRO A 53 -2.27 -10.89 4.52
C PRO A 53 -3.31 -11.68 5.32
N ALA A 54 -3.81 -12.80 4.79
CA ALA A 54 -4.74 -13.68 5.48
C ALA A 54 -4.06 -14.42 6.64
N ALA A 55 -2.94 -15.09 6.39
CA ALA A 55 -2.17 -15.79 7.41
C ALA A 55 -1.68 -14.85 8.53
N ALA A 56 -1.24 -13.65 8.17
CA ALA A 56 -0.85 -12.63 9.13
C ALA A 56 -2.02 -12.19 10.02
N ALA A 57 -3.22 -12.03 9.44
CA ALA A 57 -4.42 -11.64 10.20
C ALA A 57 -4.86 -12.75 11.16
N GLU A 58 -4.84 -14.01 10.74
CA GLU A 58 -5.10 -15.16 11.61
C GLU A 58 -4.14 -15.20 12.81
N ALA A 59 -2.84 -14.98 12.57
CA ALA A 59 -1.85 -14.94 13.66
C ALA A 59 -2.19 -13.81 14.64
N LEU A 60 -2.41 -12.59 14.13
CA LEU A 60 -2.74 -11.42 14.95
C LEU A 60 -4.06 -11.60 15.72
N GLN A 61 -5.01 -12.36 15.18
CA GLN A 61 -6.28 -12.69 15.82
C GLN A 61 -6.10 -13.67 16.99
N ALA A 62 -5.09 -14.54 16.93
CA ALA A 62 -4.74 -15.50 17.98
C ALA A 62 -3.76 -14.92 19.04
N MET A 63 -3.11 -13.79 18.76
CA MET A 63 -2.20 -13.12 19.69
C MET A 63 -2.93 -12.24 20.72
N GLU A 64 -2.28 -12.00 21.87
CA GLU A 64 -2.71 -10.91 22.75
C GLU A 64 -2.61 -9.54 22.06
N ILE A 65 -3.59 -8.67 22.30
CA ILE A 65 -3.70 -7.34 21.66
C ILE A 65 -2.41 -6.52 21.80
N ARG A 66 -1.75 -6.55 22.96
CA ARG A 66 -0.52 -5.78 23.17
C ARG A 66 0.63 -6.26 22.27
N SER A 67 0.76 -7.57 22.10
CA SER A 67 1.77 -8.17 21.22
C SER A 67 1.47 -7.86 19.75
N ALA A 68 0.21 -8.02 19.34
CA ALA A 68 -0.24 -7.64 17.99
C ALA A 68 0.05 -6.17 17.67
N VAL A 69 -0.26 -5.25 18.59
CA VAL A 69 0.05 -3.82 18.44
C VAL A 69 1.56 -3.58 18.35
N ALA A 70 2.36 -4.25 19.18
CA ALA A 70 3.81 -4.11 19.17
C ALA A 70 4.43 -4.51 17.82
N LEU A 71 3.91 -5.56 17.18
CA LEU A 71 4.36 -5.97 15.85
C LEU A 71 3.87 -5.01 14.75
N LEU A 72 2.60 -4.59 14.81
CA LEU A 72 2.02 -3.65 13.83
C LEU A 72 2.68 -2.27 13.87
N ALA A 73 3.11 -1.81 15.06
CA ALA A 73 3.81 -0.54 15.23
C ALA A 73 5.25 -0.54 14.68
N ARG A 74 5.74 -1.69 14.18
CA ARG A 74 7.06 -1.85 13.57
C ARG A 74 7.01 -2.00 12.04
N MET A 75 5.82 -1.96 11.44
CA MET A 75 5.66 -2.10 9.99
C MET A 75 4.99 -0.87 9.37
N PRO A 76 5.22 -0.56 8.08
CA PRO A 76 4.58 0.58 7.43
C PRO A 76 3.04 0.57 7.60
N PRO A 77 2.40 1.71 7.94
CA PRO A 77 0.96 1.77 8.23
C PRO A 77 0.06 1.17 7.15
N GLY A 78 0.43 1.29 5.88
CA GLY A 78 -0.29 0.66 4.77
C GLY A 78 -0.30 -0.87 4.85
N GLN A 79 0.85 -1.48 5.17
CA GLN A 79 0.96 -2.92 5.33
C GLN A 79 0.24 -3.42 6.59
N ALA A 80 0.29 -2.65 7.68
CA ALA A 80 -0.51 -2.91 8.88
C ALA A 80 -2.01 -2.90 8.55
N ALA A 81 -2.49 -1.86 7.86
CA ALA A 81 -3.89 -1.73 7.50
C ALA A 81 -4.40 -2.90 6.64
N GLN A 82 -3.59 -3.42 5.71
CA GLN A 82 -3.97 -4.61 4.90
C GLN A 82 -4.26 -5.86 5.76
N LYS A 83 -3.54 -6.02 6.87
CA LYS A 83 -3.71 -7.13 7.81
C LYS A 83 -4.88 -6.86 8.77
N VAL A 84 -4.94 -5.63 9.33
CA VAL A 84 -5.99 -5.22 10.26
C VAL A 84 -7.39 -5.34 9.64
N ARG A 85 -7.57 -4.98 8.37
CA ARG A 85 -8.87 -5.10 7.66
C ARG A 85 -9.45 -6.52 7.64
N ARG A 86 -8.61 -7.54 7.81
CA ARG A 86 -9.00 -8.96 7.76
C ARG A 86 -9.30 -9.54 9.13
N LEU A 87 -9.03 -8.79 10.21
CA LEU A 87 -9.37 -9.19 11.57
C LEU A 87 -10.87 -9.08 11.81
N SER A 88 -11.36 -9.77 12.83
CA SER A 88 -12.72 -9.54 13.32
C SER A 88 -12.92 -8.10 13.81
N TRP A 89 -14.13 -7.56 13.69
CA TRP A 89 -14.46 -6.20 14.15
C TRP A 89 -14.06 -5.96 15.61
N ALA A 90 -14.30 -6.93 16.50
CA ALA A 90 -13.94 -6.83 17.91
C ALA A 90 -12.41 -6.68 18.10
N THR A 91 -11.61 -7.45 17.37
CA THR A 91 -10.15 -7.35 17.44
C THR A 91 -9.64 -6.06 16.82
N GLN A 92 -10.19 -5.63 15.68
CA GLN A 92 -9.84 -4.34 15.08
C GLN A 92 -10.03 -3.18 16.06
N ASP A 93 -11.21 -3.14 16.69
CA ASP A 93 -11.59 -2.10 17.64
C ASP A 93 -10.71 -2.12 18.91
N ALA A 94 -10.42 -3.31 19.45
CA ALA A 94 -9.49 -3.46 20.56
C ALA A 94 -8.07 -3.01 20.20
N LEU A 95 -7.60 -3.33 19.00
CA LEU A 95 -6.28 -2.98 18.49
C LEU A 95 -6.16 -1.46 18.31
N LEU A 96 -7.13 -0.82 17.67
CA LEU A 96 -7.15 0.62 17.44
C LEU A 96 -7.13 1.42 18.74
N ARG A 97 -7.82 0.94 19.79
CA ARG A 97 -7.74 1.55 21.14
C ARG A 97 -6.38 1.38 21.79
N ALA A 98 -5.66 0.31 21.50
CA ALA A 98 -4.38 -0.03 22.14
C ALA A 98 -3.16 0.53 21.41
N VAL A 99 -3.30 0.96 20.15
CA VAL A 99 -2.21 1.57 19.37
C VAL A 99 -1.72 2.87 20.06
N PRO A 100 -0.41 3.17 20.06
CA PRO A 100 0.11 4.44 20.60
C PRO A 100 -0.36 5.66 19.79
N ALA A 101 -0.52 6.81 20.44
CA ALA A 101 -1.01 8.05 19.82
C ALA A 101 -0.28 8.48 18.51
N PRO A 102 1.06 8.35 18.38
CA PRO A 102 1.75 8.66 17.12
C PRO A 102 1.28 7.84 15.92
N TRP A 103 0.71 6.65 16.16
CA TRP A 103 0.28 5.69 15.15
C TRP A 103 -1.21 5.78 14.79
N HIS A 104 -2.04 6.47 15.59
CA HIS A 104 -3.49 6.58 15.35
C HIS A 104 -3.78 7.17 13.97
N LYS A 105 -3.35 8.41 13.72
CA LYS A 105 -3.63 9.10 12.44
C LYS A 105 -3.04 8.36 11.23
N PRO A 106 -1.77 7.89 11.25
CA PRO A 106 -1.23 7.12 10.13
C PRO A 106 -2.01 5.84 9.83
N LEU A 107 -2.37 5.06 10.86
CA LEU A 107 -3.10 3.80 10.69
C LEU A 107 -4.55 4.04 10.25
N GLU A 108 -5.24 5.01 10.85
CA GLU A 108 -6.60 5.40 10.47
C GLU A 108 -6.67 5.83 9.00
N ARG A 109 -5.75 6.68 8.54
CA ARG A 109 -5.66 7.06 7.12
C ARG A 109 -5.42 5.86 6.22
N ALA A 110 -4.56 4.94 6.64
CA ALA A 110 -4.30 3.71 5.88
C ALA A 110 -5.52 2.78 5.84
N LEU A 111 -6.35 2.76 6.89
CA LEU A 111 -7.63 2.04 6.97
C LEU A 111 -8.77 2.75 6.21
N ALA A 112 -8.70 4.06 6.02
CA ALA A 112 -9.65 4.82 5.21
C ALA A 112 -9.35 4.73 3.70
N THR A 113 -8.08 4.48 3.31
CA THR A 113 -7.69 4.34 1.90
C THR A 113 -8.39 3.12 1.28
N PRO A 114 -9.05 3.20 0.11
CA PRO A 114 -9.69 2.03 -0.48
C PRO A 114 -8.70 0.87 -0.68
N ALA A 115 -9.10 -0.34 -0.29
CA ALA A 115 -8.25 -1.51 -0.47
C ALA A 115 -7.99 -1.75 -1.97
N PHE A 116 -6.84 -2.34 -2.31
CA PHE A 116 -6.47 -2.69 -3.68
C PHE A 116 -6.36 -1.50 -4.65
N THR A 117 -6.01 -0.31 -4.16
CA THR A 117 -5.56 0.82 -4.98
C THR A 117 -4.05 1.01 -4.89
N ALA A 118 -3.46 1.74 -5.84
CA ALA A 118 -2.07 2.15 -5.76
C ALA A 118 -1.75 2.84 -4.42
N GLY A 119 -2.64 3.71 -3.93
CA GLY A 119 -2.51 4.40 -2.65
C GLY A 119 -2.49 3.46 -1.43
N ALA A 120 -3.16 2.31 -1.51
CA ALA A 120 -3.14 1.30 -0.44
C ALA A 120 -1.89 0.39 -0.49
N LEU A 121 -1.27 0.25 -1.66
CA LEU A 121 -0.10 -0.62 -1.87
C LEU A 121 1.23 0.14 -1.85
N MET A 122 1.22 1.45 -2.08
CA MET A 122 2.43 2.27 -2.16
C MET A 122 3.21 2.32 -0.85
N GLN A 123 4.51 2.47 -0.98
CA GLN A 123 5.37 2.91 0.10
C GLN A 123 5.19 4.42 0.30
N ARG A 124 4.95 4.80 1.56
CA ARG A 124 4.86 6.22 1.96
C ARG A 124 6.28 6.75 2.20
N HIS A 125 6.47 8.04 1.96
CA HIS A 125 7.78 8.72 2.07
C HIS A 125 8.82 8.19 1.08
N PRO A 126 8.55 8.28 -0.24
CA PRO A 126 9.57 7.98 -1.22
C PRO A 126 10.73 8.98 -1.09
N PRO A 127 11.93 8.64 -1.60
CA PRO A 127 13.05 9.58 -1.65
C PRO A 127 12.67 10.71 -2.61
N ALA A 128 12.15 11.79 -2.02
CA ALA A 128 11.68 12.99 -2.70
C ALA A 128 12.51 14.19 -2.22
N LEU A 129 13.04 14.94 -3.17
CA LEU A 129 13.92 16.09 -2.94
C LEU A 129 13.36 17.34 -3.62
N ALA A 130 13.58 18.51 -3.02
CA ALA A 130 13.12 19.77 -3.56
C ALA A 130 13.94 20.17 -4.80
N GLU A 131 13.26 20.67 -5.83
CA GLU A 131 13.87 20.98 -7.14
C GLU A 131 14.92 22.09 -7.12
N ASP A 132 14.94 22.91 -6.09
CA ASP A 132 15.90 24.01 -5.89
C ASP A 132 17.20 23.56 -5.21
N LEU A 133 17.28 22.32 -4.71
CA LEU A 133 18.52 21.78 -4.14
C LEU A 133 19.59 21.61 -5.21
N THR A 134 20.84 21.85 -4.85
CA THR A 134 22.02 21.51 -5.65
C THR A 134 22.32 20.02 -5.56
N ALA A 135 23.08 19.48 -6.53
CA ALA A 135 23.47 18.07 -6.52
C ALA A 135 24.18 17.64 -5.20
N PRO A 136 25.12 18.41 -4.62
CA PRO A 136 25.73 18.07 -3.32
C PRO A 136 24.74 18.08 -2.16
N GLU A 137 23.81 19.03 -2.12
CA GLU A 137 22.77 19.08 -1.08
C GLU A 137 21.80 17.90 -1.20
N ALA A 138 21.45 17.54 -2.43
CA ALA A 138 20.62 16.39 -2.73
C ALA A 138 21.28 15.08 -2.29
N LEU A 139 22.57 14.88 -2.62
CA LEU A 139 23.34 13.72 -2.17
C LEU A 139 23.40 13.64 -0.64
N ALA A 140 23.68 14.76 0.03
CA ALA A 140 23.71 14.82 1.48
C ALA A 140 22.35 14.49 2.12
N GLU A 141 21.23 14.86 1.49
CA GLU A 141 19.89 14.51 1.97
C GLU A 141 19.59 13.02 1.77
N VAL A 142 20.04 12.41 0.67
CA VAL A 142 19.89 10.97 0.45
C VAL A 142 20.71 10.18 1.48
N GLU A 143 21.94 10.60 1.76
CA GLU A 143 22.82 9.96 2.76
C GLU A 143 22.23 9.98 4.18
N ARG A 144 21.43 11.00 4.52
CA ARG A 144 20.71 11.09 5.82
C ARG A 144 19.56 10.11 5.95
N ARG A 145 19.15 9.43 4.87
CA ARG A 145 18.01 8.48 4.86
C ARG A 145 18.49 7.05 4.55
N PRO A 146 19.30 6.44 5.44
CA PRO A 146 19.82 5.09 5.23
C PRO A 146 18.67 4.08 5.09
N GLY A 147 18.73 3.23 4.06
CA GLY A 147 17.69 2.23 3.74
C GLY A 147 16.68 2.66 2.66
N GLN A 148 16.71 3.92 2.22
CA GLN A 148 15.94 4.42 1.06
C GLN A 148 16.83 4.72 -0.14
N LEU A 149 17.88 3.93 -0.36
CA LEU A 149 18.67 3.98 -1.61
C LEU A 149 17.82 3.40 -2.75
N ALA A 150 16.80 4.14 -3.15
CA ALA A 150 16.12 3.88 -4.40
C ALA A 150 17.03 4.36 -5.52
N PHE A 151 17.12 3.57 -6.59
CA PHE A 151 17.76 3.99 -7.84
C PHE A 151 17.09 5.25 -8.41
N ASP A 152 15.81 5.48 -8.07
CA ASP A 152 15.04 6.64 -8.50
C ASP A 152 14.88 7.66 -7.35
N VAL A 153 15.27 8.91 -7.61
CA VAL A 153 15.00 10.07 -6.75
C VAL A 153 13.92 10.91 -7.41
N PHE A 154 12.81 11.13 -6.70
CA PHE A 154 11.76 12.01 -7.20
C PHE A 154 12.05 13.45 -6.84
N VAL A 155 11.76 14.35 -7.77
CA VAL A 155 11.97 15.78 -7.59
C VAL A 155 10.61 16.45 -7.47
N ILE A 156 10.44 17.25 -6.43
CA ILE A 156 9.20 17.94 -6.09
C ILE A 156 9.41 19.45 -6.03
N GLU A 157 8.36 20.21 -6.34
CA GLU A 157 8.33 21.63 -6.01
C GLU A 157 8.19 21.80 -4.48
N ARG A 158 9.02 22.68 -3.90
CA ARG A 158 9.22 22.78 -2.45
C ARG A 158 7.95 23.08 -1.65
N HIS A 159 7.09 23.96 -2.14
CA HIS A 159 5.96 24.49 -1.36
C HIS A 159 4.69 23.66 -1.52
N SER A 160 4.42 23.22 -2.73
CA SER A 160 3.24 22.45 -3.11
C SER A 160 3.45 20.95 -2.89
N GLY A 161 4.67 20.44 -3.05
CA GLY A 161 4.95 19.00 -3.05
C GLY A 161 4.53 18.31 -4.36
N ARG A 162 4.24 19.09 -5.42
CA ARG A 162 3.95 18.56 -6.75
C ARG A 162 5.17 17.84 -7.31
N LEU A 163 4.95 16.69 -7.93
CA LEU A 163 5.98 15.97 -8.65
C LEU A 163 6.40 16.76 -9.91
N THR A 164 7.63 17.25 -9.95
CA THR A 164 8.17 18.04 -11.08
C THR A 164 9.17 17.28 -11.93
N GLY A 165 9.88 16.31 -11.34
CA GLY A 165 10.90 15.55 -12.05
C GLY A 165 11.27 14.21 -11.42
N ARG A 166 12.20 13.52 -12.06
CA ARG A 166 12.96 12.41 -11.47
C ARG A 166 14.43 12.48 -11.89
N THR A 167 15.31 11.92 -11.09
CA THR A 167 16.72 11.71 -11.40
C THR A 167 17.21 10.45 -10.70
N ASP A 168 18.47 10.09 -10.87
CA ASP A 168 19.10 8.97 -10.19
C ASP A 168 20.42 9.38 -9.52
N LEU A 169 20.94 8.51 -8.65
CA LEU A 169 22.18 8.77 -7.94
C LEU A 169 23.40 8.91 -8.87
N ALA A 170 23.39 8.27 -10.04
CA ALA A 170 24.49 8.35 -10.99
C ALA A 170 24.53 9.72 -11.69
N GLU A 171 23.36 10.28 -12.01
CA GLU A 171 23.21 11.64 -12.54
C GLU A 171 23.62 12.69 -11.50
N LEU A 172 23.18 12.52 -10.25
CA LEU A 172 23.56 13.40 -9.14
C LEU A 172 25.08 13.43 -8.94
N HIS A 173 25.73 12.27 -8.98
CA HIS A 173 27.18 12.18 -8.78
C HIS A 173 28.00 12.76 -9.95
N LYS A 174 27.45 12.76 -11.16
CA LYS A 174 28.10 13.31 -12.37
C LYS A 174 27.83 14.81 -12.56
N ALA A 175 26.87 15.37 -11.83
CA ALA A 175 26.45 16.75 -11.99
C ALA A 175 27.52 17.74 -11.48
N SER A 176 27.56 18.93 -12.10
CA SER A 176 28.34 20.04 -11.56
C SER A 176 27.80 20.43 -10.18
N PRO A 177 28.65 20.75 -9.18
CA PRO A 177 28.20 21.11 -7.83
C PRO A 177 27.21 22.28 -7.77
N ALA A 178 27.27 23.21 -8.74
CA ALA A 178 26.38 24.38 -8.80
C ALA A 178 25.04 24.09 -9.53
N ARG A 179 24.87 22.90 -10.12
CA ARG A 179 23.65 22.55 -10.86
C ARG A 179 22.54 22.14 -9.86
N THR A 180 21.39 22.77 -9.98
CA THR A 180 20.17 22.42 -9.21
C THR A 180 19.50 21.17 -9.77
N LEU A 181 18.66 20.53 -8.96
CA LEU A 181 17.84 19.39 -9.38
C LEU A 181 16.88 19.78 -10.51
N SER A 182 16.27 20.97 -10.47
CA SER A 182 15.42 21.48 -11.54
C SER A 182 16.13 21.56 -12.89
N GLY A 183 17.44 21.85 -12.88
CA GLY A 183 18.26 21.89 -14.08
C GLY A 183 18.85 20.53 -14.48
N LEU A 184 18.83 19.52 -13.61
CA LEU A 184 19.39 18.18 -13.83
C LEU A 184 18.34 17.13 -14.19
N MET A 185 17.16 17.22 -13.56
CA MET A 185 16.13 16.19 -13.58
C MET A 185 15.51 15.95 -14.97
N HIS A 186 14.95 14.76 -15.14
CA HIS A 186 14.00 14.47 -16.20
C HIS A 186 12.62 15.01 -15.80
N PRO A 187 12.10 16.05 -16.48
CA PRO A 187 10.86 16.70 -16.08
C PRO A 187 9.63 15.86 -16.44
N ARG A 188 8.52 16.11 -15.73
CA ARG A 188 7.19 15.48 -15.98
C ARG A 188 7.26 13.94 -16.06
N PRO A 189 7.79 13.28 -15.03
CA PRO A 189 7.83 11.83 -14.99
C PRO A 189 6.42 11.24 -15.05
N ALA A 190 6.29 10.12 -15.76
CA ALA A 190 5.08 9.31 -15.68
C ALA A 190 4.86 8.84 -14.24
N SER A 191 3.61 8.91 -13.79
CA SER A 191 3.17 8.58 -12.43
C SER A 191 1.90 7.74 -12.47
N ILE A 192 1.64 7.04 -11.38
CA ILE A 192 0.41 6.28 -11.16
C ILE A 192 -0.51 7.10 -10.26
N SER A 193 -1.81 7.16 -10.59
CA SER A 193 -2.81 7.76 -9.70
C SER A 193 -2.95 6.94 -8.41
N ALA A 194 -3.03 7.59 -7.25
CA ALA A 194 -3.29 6.94 -5.97
C ALA A 194 -4.60 6.12 -5.97
N ASP A 195 -5.57 6.51 -6.79
CA ASP A 195 -6.87 5.85 -6.93
C ASP A 195 -6.86 4.72 -7.97
N ALA A 196 -5.74 4.52 -8.70
CA ALA A 196 -5.64 3.47 -9.71
C ALA A 196 -5.80 2.08 -9.08
N LEU A 197 -6.62 1.24 -9.72
CA LEU A 197 -6.89 -0.12 -9.25
C LEU A 197 -5.67 -1.02 -9.44
N ALA A 198 -5.31 -1.74 -8.38
CA ALA A 198 -4.14 -2.59 -8.33
C ALA A 198 -4.13 -3.70 -9.39
N VAL A 199 -5.29 -4.18 -9.82
CA VAL A 199 -5.42 -5.26 -10.81
C VAL A 199 -4.85 -4.89 -12.18
N GLY A 200 -4.91 -3.60 -12.56
CA GLY A 200 -4.38 -3.13 -13.84
C GLY A 200 -2.89 -2.82 -13.80
N LEU A 201 -2.35 -2.57 -12.60
CA LEU A 201 -0.99 -2.07 -12.44
C LEU A 201 0.09 -3.02 -12.96
N PRO A 202 0.06 -4.37 -12.77
CA PRO A 202 1.15 -5.25 -13.20
C PRO A 202 1.44 -5.21 -14.71
N ARG A 203 0.43 -4.86 -15.51
CA ARG A 203 0.52 -4.78 -16.98
C ARG A 203 0.81 -3.37 -17.49
N ASP A 204 1.04 -2.42 -16.59
CA ASP A 204 1.33 -1.05 -16.97
C ASP A 204 2.66 -0.97 -17.76
N PRO A 205 2.67 -0.40 -18.98
CA PRO A 205 3.88 -0.27 -19.79
C PRO A 205 5.00 0.53 -19.13
N LEU A 206 4.70 1.35 -18.12
CA LEU A 206 5.69 2.14 -17.39
C LEU A 206 6.73 1.25 -16.68
N TRP A 207 6.37 0.01 -16.33
CA TRP A 207 7.29 -0.96 -15.75
C TRP A 207 8.39 -1.45 -16.69
N LEU A 208 8.26 -1.23 -18.00
CA LEU A 208 9.33 -1.54 -18.97
C LEU A 208 10.52 -0.59 -18.83
N ARG A 209 10.33 0.57 -18.21
CA ARG A 209 11.33 1.64 -18.12
C ARG A 209 11.79 1.92 -16.69
N HIS A 210 10.95 1.59 -15.70
CA HIS A 210 11.20 1.93 -14.30
C HIS A 210 10.82 0.77 -13.40
N GLU A 211 11.68 0.46 -12.43
CA GLU A 211 11.36 -0.52 -11.37
C GLU A 211 10.48 0.11 -10.29
N THR A 212 10.57 1.44 -10.10
CA THR A 212 9.77 2.19 -9.15
C THR A 212 9.03 3.33 -9.83
N LEU A 213 7.74 3.45 -9.56
CA LEU A 213 6.89 4.52 -10.10
C LEU A 213 6.38 5.42 -8.97
N PRO A 214 6.38 6.76 -9.17
CA PRO A 214 5.79 7.69 -8.23
C PRO A 214 4.27 7.55 -8.27
N VAL A 215 3.66 7.65 -7.09
CA VAL A 215 2.21 7.64 -6.92
C VAL A 215 1.78 9.05 -6.55
N THR A 216 0.85 9.61 -7.31
CA THR A 216 0.36 10.98 -7.12
C THR A 216 -1.14 11.02 -6.85
N ASP A 217 -1.58 12.03 -6.13
CA ASP A 217 -3.02 12.32 -5.99
C ASP A 217 -3.59 13.06 -7.22
N ALA A 218 -4.87 13.40 -7.18
CA ALA A 218 -5.56 14.14 -8.24
C ALA A 218 -5.00 15.56 -8.48
N LEU A 219 -4.28 16.14 -7.50
CA LEU A 219 -3.63 17.44 -7.62
C LEU A 219 -2.20 17.32 -8.18
N GLY A 220 -1.68 16.10 -8.36
CA GLY A 220 -0.31 15.84 -8.82
C GLY A 220 0.72 15.95 -7.70
N LEU A 221 0.29 15.90 -6.43
CA LEU A 221 1.19 15.82 -5.28
C LEU A 221 1.78 14.42 -5.19
N LEU A 222 3.07 14.33 -4.89
CA LEU A 222 3.72 13.05 -4.65
C LEU A 222 3.30 12.51 -3.29
N VAL A 223 2.48 11.45 -3.29
CA VAL A 223 1.96 10.84 -2.04
C VAL A 223 2.67 9.54 -1.67
N GLY A 224 3.38 8.91 -2.62
CA GLY A 224 4.11 7.68 -2.40
C GLY A 224 4.90 7.19 -3.60
N SER A 225 5.42 5.97 -3.49
CA SER A 225 6.01 5.24 -4.62
C SER A 225 5.62 3.77 -4.59
N LEU A 226 5.58 3.15 -5.75
CA LEU A 226 5.27 1.74 -5.91
C LEU A 226 6.40 1.06 -6.69
N SER A 227 6.97 -0.01 -6.12
CA SER A 227 7.94 -0.86 -6.82
C SER A 227 7.21 -2.00 -7.53
N HIS A 228 7.66 -2.35 -8.73
CA HIS A 228 7.12 -3.46 -9.50
C HIS A 228 7.28 -4.78 -8.75
N ARG A 229 8.46 -5.04 -8.18
CA ARG A 229 8.69 -6.20 -7.30
C ARG A 229 7.73 -6.24 -6.12
N ALA A 230 7.53 -5.13 -5.43
CA ALA A 230 6.62 -5.06 -4.28
C ALA A 230 5.17 -5.34 -4.70
N LEU A 231 4.74 -4.78 -5.83
CA LEU A 231 3.42 -5.02 -6.41
C LEU A 231 3.21 -6.51 -6.77
N ARG A 232 4.14 -7.14 -7.49
CA ARG A 232 4.03 -8.57 -7.86
C ARG A 232 4.01 -9.48 -6.64
N ALA A 233 4.81 -9.17 -5.63
CA ALA A 233 4.82 -9.92 -4.37
C ALA A 233 3.46 -9.83 -3.65
N LEU A 234 2.87 -8.64 -3.61
CA LEU A 234 1.55 -8.41 -2.98
C LEU A 234 0.40 -9.10 -3.72
N LEU A 235 0.49 -9.23 -5.05
CA LEU A 235 -0.52 -9.91 -5.87
C LEU A 235 -0.32 -11.43 -5.96
N GLY A 236 0.74 -11.97 -5.34
CA GLY A 236 1.01 -13.41 -5.37
C GLY A 236 1.42 -13.95 -6.75
N GLU A 237 1.89 -13.07 -7.64
CA GLU A 237 2.46 -13.38 -8.97
C GLU A 237 4.00 -13.53 -8.91
N GLY A 238 4.60 -13.57 -7.72
CA GLY A 238 5.99 -13.96 -7.55
C GLY A 238 6.20 -15.43 -7.95
N ASP A 239 7.37 -15.73 -8.52
CA ASP A 239 7.84 -17.03 -9.03
C ASP A 239 7.32 -18.22 -8.20
N ARG A 240 6.15 -18.74 -8.60
CA ARG A 240 5.61 -19.99 -8.07
C ARG A 240 6.29 -21.09 -8.88
N PRO A 241 7.00 -22.06 -8.26
CA PRO A 241 7.39 -23.25 -9.00
C PRO A 241 6.11 -23.86 -9.60
N SER A 242 6.09 -23.92 -10.93
CA SER A 242 5.02 -24.49 -11.73
C SER A 242 4.89 -25.98 -11.39
N GLY A 243 4.03 -26.31 -10.43
CA GLY A 243 3.87 -27.70 -10.00
C GLY A 243 2.76 -28.03 -9.03
N LEU A 244 2.14 -27.08 -8.32
CA LEU A 244 1.03 -27.38 -7.41
C LEU A 244 -0.13 -26.42 -7.66
N ALA A 245 -1.07 -26.87 -8.49
CA ALA A 245 -2.37 -26.23 -8.62
C ALA A 245 -3.12 -26.34 -7.29
N SER A 246 -3.55 -25.20 -6.73
CA SER A 246 -4.45 -25.20 -5.58
C SER A 246 -5.87 -24.80 -6.05
N PRO A 247 -6.93 -25.53 -5.66
CA PRO A 247 -8.32 -25.33 -6.10
C PRO A 247 -8.96 -24.01 -5.60
N VAL A 248 -8.21 -23.13 -4.94
CA VAL A 248 -8.71 -21.88 -4.33
C VAL A 248 -9.08 -20.80 -5.36
N VAL A 249 -8.63 -20.92 -6.62
CA VAL A 249 -8.94 -19.94 -7.67
C VAL A 249 -10.41 -20.00 -8.14
N GLU A 250 -11.09 -21.15 -7.97
CA GLU A 250 -12.50 -21.28 -8.36
C GLU A 250 -13.48 -20.59 -7.39
N ALA A 251 -13.07 -20.35 -6.13
CA ALA A 251 -13.96 -19.78 -5.12
C ALA A 251 -14.04 -18.24 -5.13
N THR A 252 -13.12 -17.55 -5.83
CA THR A 252 -13.09 -16.08 -5.86
C THR A 252 -14.13 -15.47 -6.79
N GLU A 253 -14.59 -16.17 -7.84
CA GLU A 253 -15.63 -15.63 -8.74
C GLU A 253 -17.01 -15.59 -8.06
N LEU A 254 -17.34 -16.57 -7.21
CA LEU A 254 -18.63 -16.58 -6.51
C LEU A 254 -18.75 -15.45 -5.48
N VAL A 255 -17.67 -15.15 -4.75
CA VAL A 255 -17.66 -14.05 -3.76
C VAL A 255 -17.75 -12.69 -4.46
N TRP A 256 -17.09 -12.54 -5.62
CA TRP A 256 -17.13 -11.31 -6.41
C TRP A 256 -18.51 -11.06 -7.05
N SER A 257 -19.15 -12.11 -7.56
CA SER A 257 -20.51 -12.03 -8.12
C SER A 257 -21.54 -11.64 -7.05
N GLY A 258 -21.39 -12.10 -5.80
CA GLY A 258 -22.27 -11.71 -4.70
C GLY A 258 -22.09 -10.25 -4.28
N TYR A 259 -20.85 -9.75 -4.28
CA TYR A 259 -20.54 -8.37 -3.91
C TYR A 259 -21.06 -7.34 -4.93
N MET A 260 -20.95 -7.64 -6.24
CA MET A 260 -21.48 -6.74 -7.29
C MET A 260 -23.01 -6.68 -7.28
N ALA A 261 -23.69 -7.80 -7.04
CA ALA A 261 -25.16 -7.82 -6.94
C ALA A 261 -25.67 -6.97 -5.76
N ALA A 262 -24.95 -6.97 -4.63
CA ALA A 262 -25.32 -6.17 -3.45
C ALA A 262 -25.13 -4.66 -3.69
N LEU A 263 -24.10 -4.26 -4.44
CA LEU A 263 -23.88 -2.85 -4.80
C LEU A 263 -24.95 -2.34 -5.76
N ASP A 264 -25.39 -3.17 -6.73
CA ASP A 264 -26.40 -2.76 -7.72
C ASP A 264 -27.80 -2.60 -7.10
N VAL A 265 -28.13 -3.42 -6.09
CA VAL A 265 -29.36 -3.26 -5.28
C VAL A 265 -29.27 -1.99 -4.42
N ALA A 266 -28.11 -1.71 -3.81
CA ALA A 266 -27.92 -0.51 -3.01
C ALA A 266 -27.99 0.78 -3.83
N THR A 267 -27.43 0.79 -5.05
CA THR A 267 -27.53 1.95 -5.96
C THR A 267 -28.95 2.14 -6.50
N THR A 268 -29.68 1.05 -6.74
CA THR A 268 -31.09 1.10 -7.16
C THR A 268 -32.00 1.62 -6.06
N LEU A 269 -31.76 1.25 -4.79
CA LEU A 269 -32.53 1.73 -3.63
C LEU A 269 -32.21 3.18 -3.24
N LEU A 270 -31.01 3.68 -3.54
CA LEU A 270 -30.59 5.06 -3.25
C LEU A 270 -30.96 6.06 -4.36
N ARG A 271 -31.53 5.58 -5.48
CA ARG A 271 -32.02 6.44 -6.56
C ARG A 271 -33.38 7.05 -6.18
N ARG A 272 -33.35 8.22 -5.52
CA ARG A 272 -34.56 9.03 -5.33
C ARG A 272 -35.18 9.37 -6.69
N PRO A 273 -36.51 9.21 -6.89
CA PRO A 273 -37.15 9.62 -8.13
C PRO A 273 -37.02 11.13 -8.30
N GLN A 274 -36.56 11.53 -9.48
CA GLN A 274 -36.46 12.92 -9.91
C GLN A 274 -37.88 13.52 -10.00
N PRO A 275 -38.15 14.71 -9.42
CA PRO A 275 -39.46 15.33 -9.58
C PRO A 275 -39.69 15.67 -11.05
N ALA A 276 -40.91 15.39 -11.54
CA ALA A 276 -41.32 15.63 -12.92
C ALA A 276 -41.19 17.13 -13.28
N PRO A 277 -40.83 17.47 -14.52
CA PRO A 277 -40.71 18.86 -14.95
C PRO A 277 -42.08 19.55 -14.91
N GLU A 278 -42.15 20.70 -14.24
CA GLU A 278 -43.29 21.61 -14.27
C GLU A 278 -43.60 22.02 -15.71
N LYS A 279 -44.83 21.76 -16.15
CA LYS A 279 -45.37 22.35 -17.39
C LYS A 279 -45.56 23.84 -17.14
N SER A 280 -44.64 24.65 -17.63
CA SER A 280 -44.84 26.09 -17.83
C SER A 280 -46.01 26.29 -18.80
N LEU A 281 -47.14 26.73 -18.24
CA LEU A 281 -48.23 27.39 -18.95
C LEU A 281 -47.69 28.72 -19.49
N GLU A 282 -47.19 28.71 -20.71
CA GLU A 282 -47.10 29.92 -21.53
C GLU A 282 -48.45 30.15 -22.21
N ALA A 283 -48.95 31.35 -22.00
CA ALA A 283 -50.24 31.85 -22.39
C ALA A 283 -50.39 31.88 -23.92
N GLU A 284 -51.39 31.14 -24.41
CA GLU A 284 -52.01 31.35 -25.71
C GLU A 284 -53.45 31.83 -25.45
N GLU A 285 -53.59 33.10 -25.07
CA GLU A 285 -54.88 33.81 -25.11
C GLU A 285 -54.65 35.21 -25.71
N ALA A 286 -54.57 35.22 -27.04
CA ALA A 286 -55.00 36.35 -27.83
C ALA A 286 -55.99 35.81 -28.86
N LEU A 287 -57.28 36.09 -28.66
CA LEU A 287 -58.32 36.39 -29.68
C LEU A 287 -59.72 35.93 -29.22
N ASP A 288 -60.35 36.74 -28.37
CA ASP A 288 -61.79 37.10 -28.41
C ASP A 288 -61.93 38.32 -27.48
N GLY A 289 -62.39 39.52 -27.81
CA GLY A 289 -63.17 40.05 -28.92
C GLY A 289 -64.10 41.11 -28.31
N ALA A 290 -63.90 42.39 -28.68
CA ALA A 290 -64.70 43.59 -28.34
C ALA A 290 -64.49 44.28 -26.98
#